data_AF-A0A8B9FE60-F1
#
_entry.id   AF-A0A8B9FE60-F1
#
_cell.length_a   1.000
_cell.length_b   1.000
_cell.length_c   1.000
_cell.angle_alpha   90.00
_cell.angle_beta   90.00
_cell.angle_gamma   90.00
#
_symmetry.space_group_name_H-M   'P 1'
#
loop_
_entity.id
_entity.type
_entity.pdbx_description
1 polymer ?
#
loop_
_entity_poly.entity_id
_entity_poly.type
_entity_poly.pdbx_seq_one_letter_code
_entity_poly.pdbx_strand_id
1 'polypeptide(L)'
;METAVTKLETLFQKVESDLDYIRHRLEFEILKGLPDDLAPEENPVALLEEISMVKSRYKMLCMKMKKVFEEQRESIKRISAALVNTMKIVWVLKQRAGLERLPLSEEEQAAALELTVQLVMEEPSSLGSTSTASTEEEH
;
A
#
# COMPACT_ATOMS: atom_id res chain seq x y z
N MET A 1 -3.19 53.94 49.96
CA MET A 1 -2.67 52.76 49.23
C MET A 1 -3.26 51.48 49.82
N GLU A 2 -3.16 51.28 51.13
CA GLU A 2 -3.67 50.09 51.84
C GLU A 2 -5.15 49.77 51.58
N THR A 3 -6.04 50.75 51.63
CA THR A 3 -7.49 50.54 51.37
C THR A 3 -7.78 49.98 49.97
N ALA A 4 -7.00 50.39 48.96
CA ALA A 4 -7.17 49.87 47.60
C ALA A 4 -6.67 48.44 47.48
N VAL A 5 -5.58 48.10 48.19
CA VAL A 5 -5.03 46.74 48.26
C VAL A 5 -6.01 45.81 48.99
N THR A 6 -6.55 46.22 50.15
CA THR A 6 -7.56 45.44 50.87
C THR A 6 -8.80 45.22 50.01
N LYS A 7 -9.28 46.25 49.30
CA LYS A 7 -10.41 46.10 48.37
C LYS A 7 -10.11 45.10 47.26
N LEU A 8 -8.91 45.15 46.68
CA LEU A 8 -8.49 44.21 45.65
C LEU A 8 -8.41 42.78 46.20
N GLU A 9 -7.86 42.60 47.39
CA GLU A 9 -7.80 41.32 48.09
C GLU A 9 -9.20 40.75 48.34
N THR A 10 -10.16 41.56 48.79
CA THR A 10 -11.55 41.10 48.96
C THR A 10 -12.21 40.69 47.64
N LEU A 11 -11.88 41.35 46.53
CA LEU A 11 -12.37 40.96 45.21
C LEU A 11 -11.78 39.63 44.78
N PHE A 12 -10.49 39.38 45.02
CA PHE A 12 -9.87 38.08 44.74
C PHE A 12 -10.45 36.97 45.60
N GLN A 13 -10.60 37.18 46.91
CA GLN A 13 -11.24 36.21 47.80
C GLN A 13 -12.66 35.87 47.35
N LYS A 14 -13.42 36.89 46.93
CA LYS A 14 -14.76 36.67 46.39
C LYS A 14 -14.73 35.86 45.10
N VAL A 15 -13.88 36.23 44.14
CA VAL A 15 -13.75 35.52 42.84
C VAL A 15 -13.32 34.07 43.06
N GLU A 16 -12.40 33.81 43.99
CA GLU A 16 -11.98 32.46 44.36
C GLU A 16 -13.15 31.66 44.94
N SER A 17 -13.91 32.24 45.89
CA SER A 17 -15.10 31.59 46.46
C SER A 17 -16.21 31.35 45.43
N ASP A 18 -16.41 32.28 44.49
CA ASP A 18 -17.39 32.16 43.41
C ASP A 18 -16.99 31.01 42.45
N LEU A 19 -15.68 30.88 42.16
CA LEU A 19 -15.15 29.79 41.33
C LEU A 19 -15.28 28.42 42.02
N ASP A 20 -14.98 28.35 43.32
CA ASP A 20 -15.17 27.14 44.12
C ASP A 20 -16.64 26.71 44.16
N TYR A 21 -17.56 27.66 44.30
CA TYR A 21 -19.00 27.38 44.24
C TYR A 21 -19.42 26.81 42.87
N ILE A 22 -18.93 27.40 41.77
CA ILE A 22 -19.20 26.89 40.43
C ILE A 22 -18.65 25.46 40.27
N ARG A 23 -17.42 25.20 40.71
CA ARG A 23 -16.81 23.87 40.66
C ARG A 23 -17.67 22.83 41.39
N HIS A 24 -18.02 23.09 42.65
CA HIS A 24 -18.80 22.13 43.44
C HIS A 24 -20.20 21.90 42.90
N ARG A 25 -20.85 22.94 42.35
CA ARG A 25 -22.14 22.79 41.70
C ARG A 25 -22.04 21.89 40.46
N LEU A 26 -21.01 22.07 39.63
CA LEU A 26 -20.76 21.23 38.46
C LEU A 26 -20.47 19.78 38.85
N GLU A 27 -19.59 19.56 39.84
CA GLU A 27 -19.30 18.22 40.37
C GLU A 27 -20.58 17.50 40.82
N PHE A 28 -21.44 18.19 41.56
CA PHE A 28 -22.71 17.66 42.02
C PHE A 28 -23.65 17.33 40.85
N GLU A 29 -23.80 18.24 39.88
CA GLU A 29 -24.65 18.03 38.70
C GLU A 29 -24.15 16.84 37.85
N ILE A 30 -22.84 16.70 37.66
CA ILE A 30 -22.21 15.58 36.93
C ILE A 30 -22.46 14.25 37.66
N LEU A 31 -22.20 14.19 38.97
CA LEU A 31 -22.40 12.98 39.77
C LEU A 31 -23.87 12.55 39.81
N LYS A 32 -24.80 13.51 39.92
CA LYS A 32 -26.23 13.23 39.91
C LYS A 32 -26.75 12.83 38.52
N GLY A 33 -26.14 13.35 37.46
CA GLY A 33 -26.50 13.04 36.07
C GLY A 33 -25.96 11.69 35.60
N LEU A 34 -25.08 11.05 36.35
CA LEU A 34 -24.48 9.77 35.98
C LEU A 34 -25.47 8.62 36.26
N PRO A 35 -25.83 7.80 35.25
CA PRO A 35 -26.46 6.51 35.51
C PRO A 35 -25.56 5.66 36.44
N ASP A 36 -26.17 4.93 37.38
CA ASP A 36 -25.46 4.04 38.31
C ASP A 36 -24.65 2.92 37.60
N ASP A 37 -24.91 2.69 36.31
CA ASP A 37 -24.31 1.62 35.50
C ASP A 37 -23.63 2.19 34.23
N LEU A 38 -22.80 3.21 34.39
CA LEU A 38 -22.05 3.79 33.28
C LEU A 38 -21.03 2.78 32.73
N ALA A 39 -21.20 2.36 31.49
CA ALA A 39 -20.25 1.46 30.84
C ALA A 39 -18.87 2.16 30.71
N PRO A 40 -17.76 1.44 30.95
CA PRO A 40 -16.41 2.00 30.81
C PRO A 40 -16.10 2.52 29.38
N GLU A 41 -16.88 2.10 28.37
CA GLU A 41 -16.82 2.59 26.98
C GLU A 41 -17.23 4.05 26.81
N GLU A 42 -17.86 4.69 27.79
CA GLU A 42 -18.27 6.10 27.70
C GLU A 42 -17.20 7.08 28.20
N ASN A 43 -16.08 6.58 28.74
CA ASN A 43 -15.00 7.43 29.22
C ASN A 43 -14.19 8.01 28.04
N PRO A 44 -14.21 9.34 27.81
CA PRO A 44 -13.52 9.95 26.68
C PRO A 44 -12.00 9.77 26.72
N VAL A 45 -11.40 9.62 27.91
CA VAL A 45 -9.96 9.37 28.05
C VAL A 45 -9.59 7.97 27.56
N ALA A 46 -10.35 6.95 27.99
CA ALA A 46 -10.15 5.57 27.54
C ALA A 46 -10.38 5.44 26.03
N LEU A 47 -11.44 6.05 25.50
CA LEU A 47 -11.72 6.08 24.07
C LEU A 47 -10.57 6.69 23.25
N LEU A 48 -9.93 7.75 23.75
CA LEU A 48 -8.81 8.38 23.07
C LEU A 48 -7.58 7.46 23.01
N GLU A 49 -7.32 6.70 24.07
CA GLU A 49 -6.25 5.71 24.13
C GLU A 49 -6.52 4.55 23.16
N GLU A 50 -7.74 4.05 23.13
CA GLU A 50 -8.16 2.99 22.20
C GLU A 50 -8.04 3.44 20.73
N ILE A 51 -8.54 4.63 20.39
CA ILE A 51 -8.42 5.19 19.04
C ILE A 51 -6.95 5.32 18.65
N SER A 52 -6.10 5.77 19.57
CA SER A 52 -4.66 5.89 19.33
C SER A 52 -4.00 4.53 19.07
N MET A 53 -4.39 3.51 19.84
CA MET A 53 -3.93 2.13 19.64
C MET A 53 -4.37 1.57 18.28
N VAL A 54 -5.64 1.72 17.93
CA VAL A 54 -6.21 1.25 16.66
C VAL A 54 -5.54 1.94 15.48
N LYS A 55 -5.34 3.26 15.55
CA LYS A 55 -4.63 4.04 14.52
C LYS A 55 -3.20 3.56 14.32
N SER A 56 -2.48 3.25 15.41
CA SER A 56 -1.12 2.70 15.35
C SER A 56 -1.09 1.33 14.66
N ARG A 57 -2.01 0.42 15.05
CA ARG A 57 -2.14 -0.91 14.45
C ARG A 57 -2.47 -0.82 12.96
N TYR A 58 -3.40 0.04 12.57
CA TYR A 58 -3.74 0.27 11.17
C TYR A 58 -2.53 0.75 10.37
N LYS A 59 -1.80 1.75 10.87
CA LYS A 59 -0.58 2.26 10.21
C LYS A 59 0.47 1.16 10.03
N MET A 60 0.67 0.32 11.04
CA MET A 60 1.58 -0.83 10.95
C MET A 60 1.13 -1.83 9.88
N LEU A 61 -0.16 -2.15 9.83
CA LEU A 61 -0.71 -3.07 8.84
C LEU A 61 -0.53 -2.53 7.42
N CYS A 62 -0.80 -1.25 7.19
CA CYS A 62 -0.57 -0.60 5.89
C CYS A 62 0.90 -0.68 5.46
N MET A 63 1.85 -0.45 6.37
CA MET A 63 3.27 -0.57 6.07
C MET A 63 3.66 -2.00 5.70
N LYS A 64 3.17 -2.99 6.45
CA LYS A 64 3.41 -4.41 6.17
C LYS A 64 2.84 -4.80 4.80
N MET A 65 1.62 -4.40 4.50
CA MET A 65 0.97 -4.70 3.22
C MET A 65 1.71 -4.06 2.05
N LYS A 66 2.14 -2.80 2.19
CA LYS A 66 2.95 -2.12 1.17
C LYS A 66 4.26 -2.87 0.90
N LYS A 67 4.96 -3.30 1.95
CA LYS A 67 6.20 -4.09 1.82
C LYS A 67 5.95 -5.41 1.09
N VAL A 68 4.92 -6.17 1.49
CA VAL A 68 4.55 -7.44 0.82
C VAL A 68 4.24 -7.21 -0.65
N PHE A 69 3.48 -6.17 -0.98
CA PHE A 69 3.15 -5.85 -2.36
C PHE A 69 4.40 -5.51 -3.19
N GLU A 70 5.33 -4.72 -2.63
CA GLU A 70 6.59 -4.40 -3.29
C GLU A 70 7.45 -5.64 -3.54
N GLU A 71 7.56 -6.54 -2.55
CA GLU A 71 8.28 -7.80 -2.66
C GLU A 71 7.62 -8.76 -3.68
N GLN A 72 6.30 -8.86 -3.68
CA GLN A 72 5.54 -9.67 -4.66
C GLN A 72 5.76 -9.16 -6.08
N ARG A 73 5.63 -7.84 -6.29
CA ARG A 73 5.87 -7.22 -7.59
C ARG A 73 7.28 -7.46 -8.08
N GLU A 74 8.27 -7.33 -7.20
CA GLU A 74 9.67 -7.60 -7.55
C GLU A 74 9.90 -9.08 -7.85
N SER A 75 9.30 -9.98 -7.08
CA SER A 75 9.36 -11.43 -7.30
C SER A 75 8.80 -11.81 -8.66
N ILE A 76 7.60 -11.34 -9.01
CA ILE A 76 6.98 -11.56 -10.33
C ILE A 76 7.91 -11.05 -11.41
N LYS A 77 8.44 -9.82 -11.28
CA LYS A 77 9.39 -9.27 -12.26
C LYS A 77 10.63 -10.15 -12.43
N ARG A 78 11.20 -10.68 -11.34
CA ARG A 78 12.36 -11.59 -11.38
C ARG A 78 12.02 -12.92 -12.05
N ILE A 79 10.89 -13.53 -11.71
CA ILE A 79 10.39 -14.77 -12.32
C ILE A 79 10.19 -14.58 -13.82
N SER A 80 9.48 -13.52 -14.21
CA SER A 80 9.23 -13.17 -15.61
C SER A 80 10.52 -13.00 -16.40
N ALA A 81 11.52 -12.30 -15.85
CA ALA A 81 12.83 -12.15 -16.49
C ALA A 81 13.59 -13.48 -16.64
N ALA A 82 13.59 -14.32 -15.61
CA ALA A 82 14.22 -15.63 -15.65
C ALA A 82 13.56 -16.57 -16.66
N LEU A 83 12.22 -16.51 -16.76
CA LEU A 83 11.45 -17.27 -17.72
C LEU A 83 11.79 -16.85 -19.16
N VAL A 84 11.81 -15.55 -19.45
CA VAL A 84 12.20 -15.02 -20.77
C VAL A 84 13.62 -15.46 -21.14
N ASN A 85 14.57 -15.41 -20.21
CA ASN A 85 15.93 -15.84 -20.47
C ASN A 85 16.02 -17.35 -20.77
N THR A 86 15.39 -18.17 -19.93
CA THR A 86 15.34 -19.62 -20.12
C THR A 86 14.70 -19.97 -21.47
N MET A 87 13.61 -19.30 -21.83
CA MET A 87 12.93 -19.51 -23.12
C MET A 87 13.84 -19.17 -24.30
N LYS A 88 14.63 -18.09 -24.21
CA LYS A 88 15.65 -17.74 -25.22
C LYS A 88 16.71 -18.84 -25.35
N ILE A 89 17.22 -19.36 -24.23
CA ILE A 89 18.22 -20.44 -24.24
C ILE A 89 17.64 -21.71 -24.87
N VAL A 90 16.45 -22.14 -24.46
CA VAL A 90 15.76 -23.31 -25.02
C VAL A 90 15.54 -23.12 -26.52
N TRP A 91 15.16 -21.92 -26.95
CA TRP A 91 15.00 -21.62 -28.37
C TRP A 91 16.30 -21.79 -29.16
N VAL A 92 17.42 -21.22 -28.68
CA VAL A 92 18.74 -21.39 -29.31
C VAL A 92 19.13 -22.87 -29.41
N LEU A 93 18.86 -23.66 -28.36
CA LEU A 93 19.17 -25.09 -28.35
C LEU A 93 18.31 -25.87 -29.35
N LYS A 94 16.99 -25.60 -29.43
CA LYS A 94 16.10 -26.24 -30.40
C LYS A 94 16.53 -25.97 -31.84
N GLN A 95 16.92 -24.72 -32.15
CA GLN A 95 17.44 -24.35 -33.47
C GLN A 95 18.71 -25.13 -33.82
N ARG A 96 19.66 -25.25 -32.89
CA ARG A 96 20.89 -26.04 -33.10
C ARG A 96 20.63 -27.53 -33.27
N ALA A 97 19.59 -28.06 -32.62
CA ALA A 97 19.21 -29.47 -32.71
C ALA A 97 18.35 -29.79 -33.95
N GLY A 98 18.00 -28.80 -34.78
CA GLY A 98 17.14 -28.98 -35.94
C GLY A 98 15.68 -29.33 -35.59
N LEU A 99 15.22 -28.98 -34.39
CA LEU A 99 13.85 -29.24 -33.94
C LEU A 99 12.93 -28.08 -34.34
N GLU A 100 11.74 -28.42 -34.85
CA GLU A 100 10.73 -27.46 -35.26
C GLU A 100 10.18 -26.67 -34.06
N ARG A 101 9.86 -25.39 -34.29
CA ARG A 101 9.38 -24.48 -33.25
C ARG A 101 7.87 -24.68 -33.09
N LEU A 102 7.44 -25.33 -32.01
CA LEU A 102 6.01 -25.34 -31.66
C LEU A 102 5.60 -24.02 -30.97
N PRO A 103 4.38 -23.52 -31.26
CA PRO A 103 3.79 -22.44 -30.51
C PRO A 103 3.53 -22.87 -29.06
N LEU A 104 3.51 -21.90 -28.15
CA LEU A 104 3.11 -22.12 -26.76
C LEU A 104 1.66 -22.61 -26.72
N SER A 105 1.37 -23.55 -25.82
CA SER A 105 0.00 -24.01 -25.58
C SER A 105 -0.88 -22.88 -25.03
N GLU A 106 -2.20 -23.04 -25.10
CA GLU A 106 -3.13 -22.04 -24.55
C GLU A 106 -2.92 -21.80 -23.05
N GLU A 107 -2.60 -22.85 -22.30
CA GLU A 107 -2.29 -22.77 -20.87
C GLU A 107 -0.99 -22.01 -20.62
N GLU A 108 0.05 -22.24 -21.43
CA GLU A 108 1.32 -21.52 -21.33
C GLU A 108 1.19 -20.04 -21.70
N GLN A 109 0.35 -19.73 -22.71
CA GLN A 109 0.04 -18.34 -23.09
C GLN A 109 -0.74 -17.61 -21.99
N ALA A 110 -1.73 -18.28 -21.38
CA ALA A 110 -2.48 -17.71 -20.25
C ALA A 110 -1.56 -17.42 -19.05
N ALA A 111 -0.68 -18.36 -18.69
CA ALA A 111 0.29 -18.18 -17.61
C ALA A 111 1.27 -17.04 -17.89
N ALA A 112 1.70 -16.85 -19.13
CA ALA A 112 2.56 -15.74 -19.52
C ALA A 112 1.89 -14.37 -19.38
N LEU A 113 0.58 -14.28 -19.68
CA LEU A 113 -0.20 -13.06 -19.49
C LEU A 113 -0.35 -12.70 -18.01
N GLU A 114 -0.63 -13.67 -17.13
CA GLU A 114 -0.69 -13.43 -15.69
C GLU A 114 0.64 -12.93 -15.12
N LEU A 115 1.76 -13.46 -15.61
CA LEU A 115 3.10 -13.02 -15.25
C LEU A 115 3.54 -11.72 -15.96
N THR A 116 2.65 -11.12 -16.75
CA THR A 116 2.92 -9.91 -17.55
C THR A 116 4.17 -10.05 -18.44
N VAL A 117 4.43 -11.27 -18.91
CA VAL A 117 5.58 -11.59 -19.76
C VAL A 117 5.23 -11.23 -21.20
N GLN A 118 5.88 -10.20 -21.74
CA GLN A 118 5.82 -9.93 -23.19
C GLN A 118 6.74 -10.91 -23.92
N LEU A 119 6.18 -12.03 -24.37
CA LEU A 119 6.81 -12.90 -25.35
C LEU A 119 6.66 -12.27 -26.73
N VAL A 120 7.42 -11.21 -27.01
CA VAL A 120 7.55 -10.72 -28.39
C VAL A 120 8.33 -11.78 -29.16
N MET A 121 7.60 -12.54 -29.96
CA MET A 121 8.14 -13.34 -31.05
C MET A 121 8.55 -12.37 -32.16
N GLU A 122 9.78 -11.86 -32.14
CA GLU A 122 10.37 -11.40 -33.40
C GLU A 122 10.60 -12.62 -34.27
N GLU A 123 9.83 -12.71 -35.35
CA GLU A 123 10.18 -13.56 -36.48
C GLU A 123 11.54 -13.09 -37.04
N PRO A 124 12.51 -13.99 -37.26
CA PRO A 124 13.67 -13.63 -38.03
C PRO A 124 13.18 -13.34 -39.46
N SER A 125 13.24 -12.07 -39.86
CA SER A 125 12.97 -11.62 -41.23
C SER A 125 13.68 -12.56 -42.21
N SER A 126 12.86 -13.24 -43.01
CA SER A 126 13.34 -14.20 -44.01
C SER A 126 14.12 -13.49 -45.11
N LEU A 127 15.10 -14.23 -45.60
CA LEU A 127 16.07 -13.89 -46.63
C LEU A 127 15.49 -13.08 -47.79
N GLY A 128 16.18 -11.99 -48.14
CA GLY A 128 16.06 -11.35 -49.44
C GLY A 128 16.54 -12.29 -50.54
N SER A 129 15.60 -12.81 -51.31
CA SER A 129 15.86 -13.44 -52.59
C SER A 129 16.22 -12.37 -53.62
N THR A 130 17.49 -12.27 -54.00
CA THR A 130 17.86 -11.80 -55.34
C THR A 130 18.46 -12.99 -56.08
N SER A 131 17.57 -13.71 -56.76
CA SER A 131 17.95 -14.67 -57.80
C SER A 131 18.62 -13.89 -58.93
N THR A 132 19.90 -14.18 -59.13
CA THR A 132 20.66 -13.89 -60.34
C THR A 132 20.03 -14.62 -61.52
N ALA A 133 19.43 -13.89 -62.45
CA ALA A 133 19.09 -14.40 -63.77
C ALA A 133 20.15 -13.92 -64.77
N SER A 134 20.89 -14.89 -65.29
CA SER A 134 21.97 -14.76 -66.25
C SER A 134 21.50 -14.28 -67.63
N THR A 135 22.47 -13.66 -68.31
CA THR A 135 22.66 -13.44 -69.76
C THR A 135 22.29 -14.58 -70.70
N GLU A 136 21.70 -14.22 -71.85
CA GLU A 136 21.84 -14.79 -73.22
C GLU A 136 21.19 -13.76 -74.20
N GLU A 137 21.93 -13.07 -75.08
CA GLU A 137 22.13 -13.35 -76.54
C GLU A 137 20.80 -13.55 -77.33
N GLU A 138 20.51 -13.03 -78.53
CA GLU A 138 21.24 -12.40 -79.63
C GLU A 138 20.19 -11.79 -80.62
N HIS A 139 20.65 -10.87 -81.49
CA HIS A 139 20.03 -10.20 -82.67
C HIS A 139 19.48 -8.78 -82.52
#